data_AF-A0A2X1N2P0-F1
#
_entry.id   AF-A0A2X1N2P0-F1
#
_cell.length_a   1.000
_cell.length_b   1.000
_cell.length_c   1.000
_cell.angle_alpha   90.00
_cell.angle_beta   90.00
_cell.angle_gamma   90.00
#
_symmetry.space_group_name_H-M   'P 1'
#
loop_
_entity.id
_entity.type
_entity.pdbx_description
1 polymer ?
#
loop_
_entity_poly.entity_id
_entity_poly.type
_entity_poly.pdbx_seq_one_letter_code
_entity_poly.pdbx_strand_id
1 'polypeptide(L)'
;MDELERAKSHIEGRRFEKKAQSINKCIDILNALTSSLEFETGGELVVNLSRLYDHCVYRLYEASGELSAEKIDEVMLILSNLREGWEGLSGKLG
;
A
#
# COMPACT_ATOMS: atom_id res chain seq x y z
N MET A 1 2.20 -0.15 -8.21
CA MET A 1 1.21 -1.21 -8.48
C MET A 1 1.90 -2.50 -8.87
N ASP A 2 2.89 -2.45 -9.76
CA ASP A 2 3.63 -3.60 -10.29
C ASP A 2 4.16 -4.58 -9.23
N GLU A 3 4.67 -4.08 -8.10
CA GLU A 3 5.21 -4.96 -7.05
C GLU A 3 4.12 -5.70 -6.26
N LEU A 4 2.93 -5.11 -6.12
CA LEU A 4 1.77 -5.79 -5.53
C LEU A 4 1.27 -6.90 -6.47
N GLU A 5 1.22 -6.64 -7.77
CA GLU A 5 0.87 -7.65 -8.79
C GLU A 5 1.88 -8.81 -8.80
N ARG A 6 3.18 -8.50 -8.66
CA ARG A 6 4.21 -9.54 -8.48
C ARG A 6 3.99 -10.35 -7.22
N ALA A 7 3.74 -9.70 -6.08
CA ALA A 7 3.45 -10.39 -4.83
C ALA A 7 2.25 -11.35 -4.98
N LYS A 8 1.16 -10.89 -5.61
CA LYS A 8 -0.02 -11.71 -5.91
C LYS A 8 0.33 -12.93 -6.78
N SER A 9 1.01 -12.71 -7.90
CA SER A 9 1.45 -13.80 -8.77
C SER A 9 2.38 -14.80 -8.05
N HIS A 10 3.21 -14.31 -7.12
CA HIS A 10 4.07 -15.16 -6.30
C HIS A 10 3.29 -16.02 -5.30
N ILE A 11 2.20 -15.50 -4.71
CA ILE A 11 1.28 -16.27 -3.88
C ILE A 11 0.63 -17.39 -4.71
N GLU A 12 -0.01 -17.03 -5.82
CA GLU A 12 -0.75 -17.97 -6.68
C GLU A 12 0.16 -19.08 -7.21
N GLY A 13 1.39 -18.72 -7.60
CA GLY A 13 2.38 -19.67 -8.07
C GLY A 13 3.21 -20.35 -6.97
N ARG A 14 2.85 -20.20 -5.69
CA ARG A 14 3.53 -20.81 -4.53
C ARG A 14 5.03 -20.51 -4.45
N ARG A 15 5.44 -19.32 -4.89
CA ARG A 15 6.84 -18.84 -4.89
C ARG A 15 7.12 -18.05 -3.61
N PHE A 16 7.17 -18.72 -2.46
CA PHE A 16 7.10 -18.09 -1.14
C PHE A 16 8.25 -17.12 -0.81
N GLU A 17 9.47 -17.42 -1.22
CA GLU A 17 10.61 -16.52 -1.00
C GLU A 17 10.45 -15.22 -1.81
N LYS A 18 10.10 -15.35 -3.10
CA LYS A 18 9.85 -14.20 -3.98
C LYS A 18 8.63 -13.39 -3.51
N LYS A 19 7.59 -14.06 -3.02
CA LYS A 19 6.45 -13.41 -2.34
C LYS A 19 6.94 -12.53 -1.19
N ALA A 20 7.76 -13.07 -0.29
CA ALA A 20 8.26 -12.33 0.86
C ALA A 20 9.07 -11.10 0.44
N GLN A 21 9.93 -11.24 -0.59
CA GLN A 21 10.68 -10.12 -1.15
C GLN A 21 9.77 -9.02 -1.71
N SER A 22 8.78 -9.37 -2.53
CA SER A 22 7.85 -8.39 -3.10
C SER A 22 7.00 -7.70 -2.02
N ILE A 23 6.48 -8.46 -1.04
CA ILE A 23 5.69 -7.89 0.07
C ILE A 23 6.54 -6.94 0.91
N ASN A 24 7.75 -7.33 1.31
CA ASN A 24 8.63 -6.47 2.11
C ASN A 24 8.94 -5.17 1.36
N LYS A 25 9.21 -5.24 0.05
CA LYS A 25 9.43 -4.04 -0.76
C LYS A 25 8.21 -3.12 -0.80
N CYS A 26 7.00 -3.65 -0.87
CA CYS A 26 5.78 -2.85 -0.76
C CYS A 26 5.65 -2.18 0.62
N ILE A 27 5.95 -2.91 1.69
CA ILE A 27 5.92 -2.39 3.07
C ILE A 27 6.96 -1.28 3.25
N ASP A 28 8.18 -1.46 2.75
CA ASP A 28 9.24 -0.44 2.82
C ASP A 28 8.83 0.87 2.14
N ILE A 29 8.16 0.77 0.98
CA ILE A 29 7.62 1.93 0.26
C ILE A 29 6.53 2.63 1.09
N LEU A 30 5.59 1.88 1.66
CA LEU A 30 4.53 2.44 2.49
C LEU A 30 5.09 3.15 3.74
N ASN A 31 6.06 2.53 4.41
CA ASN A 31 6.74 3.13 5.57
C ASN A 31 7.52 4.40 5.20
N ALA A 32 8.17 4.41 4.04
CA ALA A 32 8.85 5.60 3.53
C ALA A 32 7.85 6.73 3.22
N LEU A 33 6.69 6.40 2.63
CA LEU A 33 5.61 7.37 2.40
C LEU A 33 5.08 7.95 3.71
N THR A 34 4.78 7.10 4.71
CA THR A 34 4.34 7.57 6.04
C THR A 34 5.39 8.49 6.68
N SER A 35 6.67 8.11 6.57
CA SER A 35 7.77 8.89 7.15
C SER A 35 8.01 10.23 6.45
N SER A 36 7.51 10.40 5.22
CA SER A 36 7.59 11.65 4.46
C SER A 36 6.45 12.64 4.76
N LEU A 37 5.49 12.25 5.59
CA LEU A 37 4.34 13.09 5.91
C LEU A 37 4.69 14.20 6.91
N GLU A 38 4.19 15.40 6.65
CA GLU A 38 4.34 16.56 7.54
C GLU A 38 3.22 16.57 8.59
N PHE A 39 3.48 15.98 9.74
CA PHE A 39 2.49 15.85 10.82
C PHE A 39 2.26 17.16 11.58
N GLU A 40 3.23 18.09 11.60
CA GLU A 40 3.10 19.33 12.35
C GLU A 40 2.12 20.30 11.68
N THR A 41 2.13 20.37 10.35
CA THR A 41 1.31 21.31 9.59
C THR A 41 0.20 20.65 8.76
N GLY A 42 0.22 19.34 8.58
CA GLY A 42 -0.70 18.61 7.70
C GLY A 42 -2.10 18.33 8.26
N GLY A 43 -2.33 18.58 9.54
CA GLY A 43 -3.64 18.45 10.19
C GLY A 43 -4.27 17.06 10.04
N GLU A 44 -5.60 17.02 9.98
CA GLU A 44 -6.37 15.76 9.94
C GLU A 44 -6.12 14.94 8.67
N LEU A 45 -5.85 15.59 7.53
CA LEU A 45 -5.60 14.91 6.26
C LEU A 45 -4.36 14.00 6.36
N VAL A 46 -3.26 14.52 6.88
CA VAL A 46 -2.01 13.74 7.04
C VAL A 46 -2.20 12.58 8.01
N VAL A 47 -2.91 12.80 9.12
CA VAL A 47 -3.20 11.73 10.09
C VAL A 47 -4.06 10.62 9.47
N ASN A 48 -5.05 10.97 8.64
CA ASN A 48 -5.86 9.96 7.97
C ASN A 48 -5.07 9.21 6.89
N LEU A 49 -4.17 9.91 6.19
CA LEU A 49 -3.29 9.29 5.20
C LEU A 49 -2.31 8.29 5.84
N SER A 50 -1.69 8.65 6.96
CA SER A 50 -0.78 7.76 7.67
C SER A 50 -1.49 6.48 8.12
N ARG A 51 -2.72 6.60 8.65
CA ARG A 51 -3.55 5.46 9.05
C ARG A 51 -3.88 4.53 7.88
N LEU A 52 -4.13 5.07 6.69
CA LEU A 52 -4.38 4.26 5.50
C LEU A 52 -3.13 3.49 5.06
N TYR A 53 -1.96 4.12 5.12
CA TYR A 53 -0.70 3.44 4.83
C TYR A 53 -0.38 2.34 5.85
N ASP A 54 -0.55 2.61 7.15
CA ASP A 54 -0.37 1.62 8.21
C ASP A 54 -1.34 0.43 8.06
N HIS A 55 -2.60 0.72 7.69
CA HIS A 55 -3.57 -0.33 7.39
C HIS A 55 -3.12 -1.19 6.21
N CYS A 56 -2.60 -0.60 5.13
CA CYS A 56 -2.05 -1.35 4.00
C CYS A 56 -0.88 -2.26 4.43
N VAL A 57 0.03 -1.75 5.27
CA VAL A 57 1.13 -2.55 5.82
C VAL A 57 0.60 -3.76 6.60
N TYR A 58 -0.40 -3.55 7.47
CA TYR A 58 -1.02 -4.65 8.22
C TYR A 58 -1.65 -5.70 7.30
N ARG A 59 -2.44 -5.28 6.29
CA ARG A 59 -3.04 -6.20 5.30
C ARG A 59 -1.98 -6.97 4.52
N LEU A 60 -0.83 -6.36 4.21
CA LEU A 60 0.27 -7.04 3.53
C LEU A 60 0.95 -8.10 4.41
N TYR A 61 1.07 -7.87 5.71
CA TYR A 61 1.53 -8.90 6.64
C TYR A 61 0.55 -10.08 6.70
N GLU A 62 -0.74 -9.82 6.81
CA GLU A 62 -1.78 -10.85 6.78
C GLU A 62 -1.76 -11.62 5.44
N ALA A 63 -1.69 -10.91 4.31
CA ALA A 63 -1.57 -11.52 2.98
C ALA A 63 -0.37 -12.47 2.90
N SER A 64 0.76 -12.07 3.48
CA SER A 64 1.99 -12.85 3.51
C SER A 64 1.86 -14.12 4.35
N GLY A 65 1.23 -14.03 5.52
CA GLY A 65 1.06 -15.14 6.47
C GLY A 65 -0.03 -16.12 6.05
N GLU A 66 -1.14 -15.60 5.52
CA GLU A 66 -2.30 -16.39 5.09
C GLU A 66 -2.22 -16.87 3.64
N LEU A 67 -1.21 -16.40 2.88
CA LEU A 67 -1.12 -16.62 1.43
C LEU A 67 -2.38 -16.14 0.69
N SER A 68 -2.92 -14.98 1.09
CA SER A 68 -4.16 -14.43 0.54
C SER A 68 -3.88 -13.42 -0.57
N ALA A 69 -4.19 -13.79 -1.81
CA ALA A 69 -4.19 -12.89 -2.96
C ALA A 69 -5.27 -11.80 -2.85
N GLU A 70 -6.41 -12.12 -2.25
CA GLU A 70 -7.53 -11.19 -2.02
C GLU A 70 -7.10 -10.01 -1.13
N LYS A 71 -6.31 -10.27 -0.08
CA LYS A 71 -5.75 -9.21 0.76
C LYS A 71 -4.81 -8.27 0.00
N ILE A 72 -4.12 -8.75 -1.05
CA ILE A 72 -3.33 -7.89 -1.93
C ILE A 72 -4.24 -7.05 -2.82
N ASP A 73 -5.34 -7.61 -3.33
CA ASP A 73 -6.31 -6.87 -4.14
C ASP A 73 -6.96 -5.72 -3.36
N GLU A 74 -7.27 -5.93 -2.07
CA GLU A 74 -7.77 -4.85 -1.21
C GLU A 74 -6.76 -3.70 -1.06
N VAL A 75 -5.48 -4.01 -0.84
CA VAL A 75 -4.42 -2.99 -0.76
C VAL A 75 -4.30 -2.25 -2.10
N MET A 76 -4.36 -2.96 -3.22
CA MET A 76 -4.36 -2.36 -4.56
C MET A 76 -5.53 -1.40 -4.77
N LEU A 77 -6.73 -1.75 -4.29
CA LEU A 77 -7.91 -0.90 -4.36
C LEU A 77 -7.74 0.37 -3.51
N ILE A 78 -7.30 0.23 -2.26
CA ILE A 78 -7.08 1.38 -1.35
C ILE A 78 -6.08 2.36 -1.97
N LEU A 79 -4.94 1.87 -2.46
CA LEU A 79 -3.90 2.72 -3.04
C LEU A 79 -4.33 3.34 -4.38
N SER A 80 -5.17 2.66 -5.16
CA SER A 80 -5.72 3.22 -6.41
C SER A 80 -6.70 4.35 -6.12
N ASN A 81 -7.63 4.15 -5.20
CA ASN A 81 -8.57 5.20 -4.76
C ASN A 81 -7.84 6.42 -4.19
N LEU A 82 -6.76 6.19 -3.43
CA LEU A 82 -5.89 7.25 -2.93
C LEU A 82 -5.25 8.04 -4.08
N ARG A 83 -4.65 7.36 -5.06
CA ARG A 83 -4.05 7.99 -6.24
C ARG A 83 -5.07 8.83 -7.02
N GLU A 84 -6.27 8.29 -7.26
CA GLU A 84 -7.35 9.00 -7.95
C GLU A 84 -7.81 10.25 -7.17
N GLY A 85 -7.91 10.14 -5.84
CA GLY A 85 -8.21 11.29 -4.98
C GLY A 85 -7.19 12.42 -5.10
N TRP A 86 -5.89 12.08 -5.14
CA TRP A 86 -4.80 13.05 -5.33
C TRP A 86 -4.81 13.69 -6.71
N GLU A 87 -5.00 12.90 -7.77
CA GLU A 87 -5.10 13.40 -9.14
C GLU A 87 -6.29 14.36 -9.31
N GLY A 88 -7.45 14.03 -8.72
CA GLY A 88 -8.63 14.89 -8.71
C GLY A 88 -8.45 16.21 -7.96
N LEU A 89 -7.65 16.23 -6.88
CA LEU A 89 -7.30 17.45 -6.16
C LEU A 89 -6.33 18.31 -6.98
N SER A 90 -5.29 17.70 -7.55
CA SER A 90 -4.32 18.41 -8.39
C SER A 90 -4.97 19.02 -9.63
N GLY A 91 -5.92 18.34 -10.25
CA GLY A 91 -6.65 18.83 -11.42
C GLY A 91 -7.66 19.95 -11.12
N LYS A 92 -8.02 20.19 -9.86
CA LYS A 92 -8.86 21.33 -9.44
C LYS A 92 -8.05 22.56 -9.04
N LEU A 93 -6.75 22.40 -8.78
CA LEU A 93 -5.84 23.45 -8.34
C LEU A 93 -4.95 24.00 -9.46
N GLY A 94 -4.99 23.41 -10.66
CA GLY A 94 -4.34 23.91 -11.88
C GLY A 94 -5.35 24.51 -12.85
#